data_AF-A0A4Z1IK15-F1
#
_entry.id   AF-A0A4Z1IK15-F1
#
_cell.length_a   1.000
_cell.length_b   1.000
_cell.length_c   1.000
_cell.angle_alpha   90.00
_cell.angle_beta   90.00
_cell.angle_gamma   90.00
#
_symmetry.space_group_name_H-M   'P 1'
#
loop_
_entity.id
_entity.type
_entity.pdbx_description
1 polymer ?
#
loop_
_entity_poly.entity_id
_entity_poly.type
_entity_poly.pdbx_seq_one_letter_code
_entity_poly.pdbx_strand_id
1 'polypeptide(L)'
;MPPRLNFHSASRSLTIRPRTVVAPRNPAFFKITPAVRRGFAEGKQPPRNGSDEDVAGHVSEEARDMAEITGETPPDMGKSTNVQEILKRDQKGKDKAPEVIKEDIKDTQSASALSQEISFANLMALGRLGHLENGANASDLTIDGHKFGLPELPIPSNNNLKYRYDPVVSQVTNMMMQHGKKSVAQRNMSFILNHLRTASPPTPNPAKPLLPGTPPPSHLPLNPVLYLTTAIDSIAPLLRIRSQKGAAGGGASLQIPVPLGVRQRRRQAIKWILDSASKKQSRSSGRGMFAQRFAEEIISVVEGKSSVWEKRNLVHKTGTSARANLTFYSKRKR
;
A
#
# COMPACT_ATOMS: atom_id res chain seq x y z
N MET A 1 -57.08 -19.64 23.10
CA MET A 1 -57.51 -18.72 22.03
C MET A 1 -56.29 -18.08 21.39
N PRO A 2 -56.09 -18.15 20.07
CA PRO A 2 -55.06 -17.35 19.40
C PRO A 2 -55.55 -15.91 19.16
N PRO A 3 -54.66 -14.90 19.13
CA PRO A 3 -55.06 -13.51 18.90
C PRO A 3 -55.46 -13.27 17.43
N ARG A 4 -56.57 -12.53 17.25
CA ARG A 4 -57.14 -12.17 15.94
C ARG A 4 -56.25 -11.12 15.24
N LEU A 5 -55.93 -11.36 13.96
CA LEU A 5 -55.26 -10.41 13.08
C LEU A 5 -56.27 -9.36 12.58
N ASN A 6 -56.02 -8.08 12.87
CA ASN A 6 -56.82 -6.98 12.33
C ASN A 6 -56.35 -6.64 10.90
N PHE A 7 -57.23 -6.83 9.92
CA PHE A 7 -57.02 -6.58 8.49
C PHE A 7 -57.55 -5.22 8.02
N HIS A 8 -57.49 -4.18 8.86
CA HIS A 8 -57.86 -2.83 8.44
C HIS A 8 -56.64 -1.99 8.16
N SER A 9 -56.36 -1.94 6.85
CA SER A 9 -55.55 -1.00 6.10
C SER A 9 -55.61 0.44 6.63
N ALA A 10 -54.47 0.94 7.10
CA ALA A 10 -54.19 2.37 7.07
C ALA A 10 -53.27 2.62 5.86
N SER A 11 -53.85 3.11 4.77
CA SER A 11 -53.14 3.65 3.62
C SER A 11 -52.29 4.84 4.05
N ARG A 12 -50.99 4.62 4.31
CA ARG A 12 -50.04 5.72 4.48
C ARG A 12 -49.73 6.31 3.11
N SER A 13 -50.18 7.53 2.87
CA SER A 13 -49.80 8.32 1.69
C SER A 13 -48.30 8.59 1.72
N LEU A 14 -47.57 8.02 0.76
CA LEU A 14 -46.17 8.36 0.51
C LEU A 14 -46.14 9.64 -0.32
N THR A 15 -45.86 10.77 0.31
CA THR A 15 -45.53 12.01 -0.40
C THR A 15 -44.08 11.95 -0.89
N ILE A 16 -43.92 11.66 -2.19
CA ILE A 16 -42.62 11.71 -2.86
C ILE A 16 -42.33 13.19 -3.19
N ARG A 17 -41.40 13.81 -2.46
CA ARG A 17 -40.84 15.11 -2.85
C ARG A 17 -39.67 14.88 -3.81
N PRO A 18 -39.66 15.44 -5.03
CA PRO A 18 -38.48 15.40 -5.88
C PRO A 18 -37.39 16.28 -5.24
N ARG A 19 -36.23 15.70 -4.96
CA ARG A 19 -35.03 16.48 -4.60
C ARG A 19 -34.50 17.13 -5.87
N THR A 20 -34.31 18.44 -5.84
CA THR A 20 -33.57 19.16 -6.88
C THR A 20 -32.11 18.70 -6.86
N VAL A 21 -31.60 18.32 -8.03
CA VAL A 21 -30.20 17.98 -8.23
C VAL A 21 -29.40 19.28 -8.14
N VAL A 22 -28.72 19.50 -7.02
CA VAL A 22 -27.68 20.52 -6.93
C VAL A 22 -26.48 19.97 -7.70
N ALA A 23 -26.25 20.48 -8.90
CA ALA A 23 -25.03 20.23 -9.64
C ALA A 23 -23.82 20.65 -8.78
N PRO A 24 -22.74 19.85 -8.69
CA PRO A 24 -21.53 20.32 -8.06
C PRO A 24 -20.98 21.49 -8.90
N ARG A 25 -20.94 22.69 -8.31
CA ARG A 25 -20.08 23.78 -8.79
C ARG A 25 -18.65 23.25 -8.77
N ASN A 26 -18.05 23.06 -9.95
CA ASN A 26 -16.61 22.86 -10.06
C ASN A 26 -15.92 24.08 -9.42
N PRO A 27 -15.04 23.92 -8.42
CA PRO A 27 -14.20 25.02 -8.00
C PRO A 27 -13.26 25.36 -9.17
N ALA A 28 -13.24 26.64 -9.55
CA ALA A 28 -12.29 27.15 -10.52
C ALA A 28 -10.87 26.78 -10.06
N PHE A 29 -10.14 26.09 -10.93
CA PHE A 29 -8.72 25.83 -10.73
C PHE A 29 -7.99 27.17 -10.81
N PHE A 30 -7.61 27.72 -9.65
CA PHE A 30 -6.58 28.74 -9.60
C PHE A 30 -5.28 28.11 -10.10
N LYS A 31 -4.76 28.61 -11.22
CA LYS A 31 -3.39 28.32 -11.66
C LYS A 31 -2.44 28.95 -10.65
N ILE A 32 -1.96 28.15 -9.71
CA ILE A 32 -0.82 28.51 -8.87
C ILE A 32 0.41 28.36 -9.75
N THR A 33 0.96 29.48 -10.21
CA THR A 33 2.31 29.54 -10.78
C THR A 33 3.32 29.19 -9.68
N PRO A 34 4.20 28.19 -9.86
CA PRO A 34 5.27 27.95 -8.90
C PRO A 34 6.33 29.05 -9.03
N ALA A 35 6.41 29.91 -8.02
CA ALA A 35 7.57 30.78 -7.79
C ALA A 35 8.75 29.94 -7.28
N VAL A 36 9.77 29.80 -8.12
CA VAL A 36 11.05 29.10 -7.89
C VAL A 36 12.01 29.72 -8.92
N ARG A 37 13.23 30.22 -8.69
CA ARG A 37 14.15 30.31 -7.54
C ARG A 37 15.25 31.32 -7.91
N ARG A 38 15.85 31.91 -6.86
CA ARG A 38 17.27 32.33 -6.72
C ARG A 38 17.87 33.30 -7.74
N GLY A 39 18.19 34.49 -7.25
CA GLY A 39 19.12 35.41 -7.90
C GLY A 39 20.51 34.79 -8.02
N PHE A 40 21.10 34.92 -9.20
CA PHE A 40 22.52 34.67 -9.41
C PHE A 40 23.31 35.74 -8.66
N ALA A 41 24.24 35.29 -7.82
CA ALA A 41 25.27 36.13 -7.24
C ALA A 41 26.29 36.47 -8.33
N GLU A 42 26.66 37.74 -8.37
CA GLU A 42 27.67 38.34 -9.23
C GLU A 42 29.04 37.69 -8.99
N GLY A 43 29.75 37.37 -10.08
CA GLY A 43 31.08 36.77 -10.02
C GLY A 43 32.09 37.73 -9.40
N LYS A 44 32.65 37.34 -8.25
CA LYS A 44 33.70 38.06 -7.55
C LYS A 44 34.95 38.13 -8.44
N GLN A 45 35.35 39.33 -8.87
CA GLN A 45 36.67 39.55 -9.46
C GLN A 45 37.74 39.24 -8.39
N PRO A 46 38.82 38.51 -8.73
CA PRO A 46 39.94 38.34 -7.80
C PRO A 46 40.67 39.68 -7.61
N PRO A 47 41.25 39.92 -6.42
CA PRO A 47 41.88 41.20 -6.11
C PRO A 47 43.11 41.45 -6.98
N ARG A 48 43.33 42.73 -7.33
CA ARG A 48 44.59 43.23 -7.88
C ARG A 48 45.71 42.97 -6.87
N ASN A 49 46.64 42.07 -7.20
CA ASN A 49 47.93 42.03 -6.55
C ASN A 49 48.79 43.16 -7.14
N GLY A 50 49.22 44.08 -6.28
CA GLY A 50 50.28 45.01 -6.58
C GLY A 50 51.61 44.45 -6.10
N SER A 51 52.56 44.31 -7.02
CA SER A 51 54.01 44.31 -6.79
C SER A 51 54.67 44.29 -8.16
N ASP A 52 55.57 45.25 -8.41
CA ASP A 52 56.45 45.30 -9.59
C ASP A 52 57.31 44.04 -9.63
N GLU A 53 56.93 43.07 -10.45
CA GLU A 53 57.81 42.02 -10.96
C GLU A 53 57.45 41.80 -12.43
N ASP A 54 58.43 41.97 -13.31
CA ASP A 54 58.32 41.71 -14.74
C ASP A 54 57.99 40.22 -14.94
N VAL A 55 56.70 39.93 -15.11
CA VAL A 55 56.21 38.61 -15.53
C VAL A 55 56.68 38.40 -16.96
N ALA A 56 57.66 37.51 -17.14
CA ALA A 56 58.08 37.04 -18.47
C ALA A 56 56.84 36.68 -19.31
N GLY A 57 56.79 37.20 -20.53
CA GLY A 57 55.65 37.05 -21.44
C GLY A 57 55.36 35.58 -21.74
N HIS A 58 54.15 35.27 -22.22
CA HIS A 58 53.88 33.92 -22.70
C HIS A 58 54.89 33.56 -23.81
N VAL A 59 55.36 32.31 -23.85
CA VAL A 59 56.40 31.82 -24.79
C VAL A 59 56.10 32.18 -26.26
N SER A 60 54.82 32.31 -26.60
CA SER A 60 54.35 32.75 -27.93
C SER A 60 54.55 34.24 -28.23
N GLU A 61 54.56 35.09 -27.21
CA GLU A 61 54.82 36.54 -27.30
C GLU A 61 56.33 36.79 -27.33
N GLU A 62 57.12 36.11 -26.48
CA GLU A 62 58.59 36.19 -26.53
C GLU A 62 59.16 35.69 -27.87
N ALA A 63 58.58 34.61 -28.44
CA ALA A 63 58.97 34.12 -29.76
C ALA A 63 58.63 35.11 -30.88
N ARG A 64 57.60 35.93 -30.71
CA ARG A 64 57.22 36.98 -31.65
C ARG A 64 58.20 38.16 -31.59
N ASP A 65 58.54 38.59 -30.37
CA ASP A 65 59.50 39.68 -30.15
C ASP A 65 60.90 39.28 -30.62
N MET A 66 61.30 38.03 -30.38
CA MET A 66 62.55 37.47 -30.92
C MET A 66 62.53 37.41 -32.45
N ALA A 67 61.43 36.96 -33.07
CA ALA A 67 61.31 36.91 -34.53
C ALA A 67 61.35 38.31 -35.17
N GLU A 68 60.80 39.32 -34.49
CA GLU A 68 60.87 40.73 -34.90
C GLU A 68 62.31 41.27 -34.84
N ILE A 69 63.12 40.79 -33.89
CA ILE A 69 64.54 41.14 -33.76
C ILE A 69 65.41 40.37 -34.76
N THR A 70 65.16 39.08 -34.98
CA THR A 70 65.96 38.23 -35.90
C THR A 70 65.51 38.29 -37.36
N GLY A 71 64.37 38.92 -37.65
CA GLY A 71 63.83 39.07 -39.01
C GLY A 71 63.17 37.80 -39.57
N GLU A 72 62.86 36.83 -38.72
CA GLU A 72 62.10 35.64 -39.10
C GLU A 72 60.59 35.92 -39.13
N THR A 73 59.81 35.16 -39.90
CA THR A 73 58.35 35.36 -39.96
C THR A 73 57.69 35.02 -38.63
N PRO A 74 56.95 35.95 -37.99
CA PRO A 74 56.32 35.69 -36.69
C PRO A 74 55.20 34.64 -36.80
N PRO A 75 54.98 33.82 -35.76
CA PRO A 75 53.92 32.82 -35.75
C PRO A 75 52.53 33.46 -35.85
N ASP A 76 51.65 32.89 -36.70
CA ASP A 76 50.32 33.44 -37.01
C ASP A 76 49.35 33.25 -35.83
N MET A 77 49.10 34.33 -35.09
CA MET A 77 48.26 34.35 -33.88
C MET A 77 46.74 34.43 -34.18
N GLY A 78 46.34 34.43 -35.45
CA GLY A 78 44.97 34.76 -35.88
C GLY A 78 43.91 33.67 -35.71
N LYS A 79 44.29 32.40 -35.51
CA LYS A 79 43.35 31.29 -35.28
C LYS A 79 43.98 30.28 -34.34
N SER A 80 43.41 30.12 -33.14
CA SER A 80 43.68 28.96 -32.29
C SER A 80 43.14 27.71 -32.99
N THR A 81 43.92 27.12 -33.89
CA THR A 81 43.65 25.77 -34.36
C THR A 81 43.80 24.85 -33.15
N ASN A 82 42.67 24.36 -32.63
CA ASN A 82 42.66 23.42 -31.50
C ASN A 82 43.69 22.33 -31.76
N VAL A 83 44.61 22.11 -30.81
CA VAL A 83 45.70 21.12 -30.90
C VAL A 83 45.17 19.73 -31.29
N GLN A 84 43.96 19.40 -30.82
CA GLN A 84 43.26 18.18 -31.16
C GLN A 84 42.94 18.03 -32.65
N GLU A 85 42.68 19.12 -33.38
CA GLU A 85 42.43 19.07 -34.83
C GLU A 85 43.72 18.95 -35.65
N ILE A 86 44.81 19.57 -35.21
CA ILE A 86 46.12 19.45 -35.86
C ILE A 86 46.60 18.00 -35.74
N LEU A 87 46.55 17.43 -34.54
CA LEU A 87 46.90 16.03 -34.31
C LEU A 87 45.99 15.07 -35.08
N LYS A 88 44.72 15.42 -35.34
CA LYS A 88 43.82 14.60 -36.19
C LYS A 88 44.28 14.57 -37.65
N ARG A 89 44.80 15.69 -38.17
CA ARG A 89 45.27 15.85 -39.57
C ARG A 89 46.67 15.26 -39.79
N ASP A 90 47.57 15.39 -38.81
CA ASP A 90 48.95 14.90 -38.90
C ASP A 90 49.14 13.54 -38.23
N GLN A 91 49.23 12.47 -39.04
CA GLN A 91 49.48 11.11 -38.54
C GLN A 91 50.82 10.99 -37.80
N LYS A 92 51.87 11.66 -38.28
CA LYS A 92 53.19 11.68 -37.63
C LYS A 92 53.18 12.36 -36.25
N GLY A 93 52.27 13.31 -36.05
CA GLY A 93 52.10 14.01 -34.77
C GLY A 93 51.44 13.15 -33.69
N LYS A 94 50.53 12.24 -34.09
CA LYS A 94 49.87 11.30 -33.16
C LYS A 94 50.86 10.33 -32.52
N ASP A 95 51.84 9.84 -33.29
CA ASP A 95 52.81 8.85 -32.79
C ASP A 95 53.76 9.47 -31.76
N LYS A 96 54.10 10.75 -31.94
CA LYS A 96 55.02 11.50 -31.07
C LYS A 96 54.32 12.28 -29.94
N ALA A 97 52.99 12.23 -29.87
CA ALA A 97 52.21 12.91 -28.83
C ALA A 97 52.42 12.26 -27.44
N PRO A 98 52.38 13.06 -26.35
CA PRO A 98 52.46 12.56 -24.99
C PRO A 98 51.27 11.65 -24.64
N GLU A 99 51.48 10.69 -23.73
CA GLU A 99 50.52 9.63 -23.41
C GLU A 99 49.15 10.17 -22.96
N VAL A 100 49.13 11.23 -22.15
CA VAL A 100 47.90 11.89 -21.67
C VAL A 100 46.97 12.31 -22.82
N ILE A 101 47.53 12.85 -23.91
CA ILE A 101 46.75 13.29 -25.08
C ILE A 101 46.27 12.09 -25.91
N LYS A 102 47.03 10.99 -25.93
CA LYS A 102 46.63 9.75 -26.60
C LYS A 102 45.45 9.08 -25.86
N GLU A 103 45.44 9.15 -24.54
CA GLU A 103 44.32 8.68 -23.71
C GLU A 103 43.07 9.52 -23.94
N ASP A 104 43.18 10.86 -23.92
CA ASP A 104 42.06 11.76 -24.22
C ASP A 104 41.47 11.54 -25.62
N ILE A 105 42.29 11.23 -26.63
CA ILE A 105 41.82 10.91 -27.99
C ILE A 105 41.09 9.56 -28.02
N LYS A 106 41.57 8.56 -27.27
CA LYS A 106 40.89 7.26 -27.16
C LYS A 106 39.56 7.37 -26.43
N ASP A 107 39.50 8.19 -25.38
CA ASP A 107 38.30 8.41 -24.58
C ASP A 107 37.25 9.25 -25.32
N THR A 108 37.69 10.23 -26.13
CA THR A 108 36.77 10.98 -27.00
C THR A 108 36.26 10.16 -28.18
N GLN A 109 37.07 9.23 -28.72
CA GLN A 109 36.61 8.28 -29.73
C GLN A 109 35.59 7.29 -29.17
N SER A 110 35.81 6.74 -27.97
CA SER A 110 34.86 5.84 -27.30
C SER A 110 33.56 6.56 -26.92
N ALA A 111 33.62 7.83 -26.49
CA ALA A 111 32.44 8.67 -26.25
C ALA A 111 31.66 9.02 -27.54
N SER A 112 32.36 9.21 -28.67
CA SER A 112 31.72 9.47 -29.97
C SER A 112 31.08 8.22 -30.60
N ALA A 113 31.58 7.03 -30.28
CA ALA A 113 30.97 5.76 -30.69
C ALA A 113 29.68 5.46 -29.90
N LEU A 114 29.62 5.87 -28.62
CA LEU A 114 28.42 5.74 -27.77
C LEU A 114 27.28 6.71 -28.16
N SER A 115 27.57 7.79 -28.88
CA SER A 115 26.57 8.79 -29.27
C SER A 115 25.89 8.49 -30.61
N GLN A 116 26.44 7.60 -31.43
CA GLN A 116 25.95 7.33 -32.79
C GLN A 116 25.08 6.07 -32.92
N GLU A 117 25.05 5.19 -31.92
CA GLU A 117 24.10 4.07 -31.90
C GLU A 117 22.95 4.33 -30.92
N ILE A 118 22.14 5.33 -31.25
CA ILE A 118 20.79 5.39 -30.72
C ILE A 118 20.01 4.25 -31.39
N SER A 119 20.18 3.03 -30.88
CA SER A 119 19.49 1.86 -31.41
C SER A 119 17.99 2.14 -31.44
N PHE A 120 17.32 1.71 -32.52
CA PHE A 120 15.88 1.88 -32.67
C PHE A 120 15.10 1.35 -31.44
N ALA A 121 15.61 0.30 -30.81
CA ALA A 121 15.11 -0.23 -29.55
C ALA A 121 15.17 0.77 -28.39
N ASN A 122 16.25 1.54 -28.27
CA ASN A 122 16.40 2.58 -27.24
C ASN A 122 15.44 3.75 -27.47
N LEU A 123 15.21 4.19 -28.72
CA LEU A 123 14.20 5.22 -29.02
C LEU A 123 12.79 4.76 -28.73
N MET A 124 12.46 3.51 -29.09
CA MET A 124 11.18 2.92 -28.75
C MET A 124 10.99 2.80 -27.24
N ALA A 125 12.02 2.41 -26.49
CA ALA A 125 11.97 2.37 -25.03
C ALA A 125 11.76 3.76 -24.40
N LEU A 126 12.40 4.80 -24.96
CA LEU A 126 12.26 6.18 -24.49
C LEU A 126 10.87 6.75 -24.82
N GLY A 127 10.35 6.49 -26.02
CA GLY A 127 8.97 6.83 -26.40
C GLY A 127 7.95 6.13 -25.51
N ARG A 128 8.15 4.84 -25.23
CA ARG A 128 7.33 4.05 -24.29
C ARG A 128 7.29 4.67 -22.89
N LEU A 129 8.43 5.14 -22.37
CA LEU A 129 8.51 5.82 -21.08
C LEU A 129 7.76 7.17 -21.10
N GLY A 130 7.84 7.93 -22.20
CA GLY A 130 7.06 9.17 -22.37
C GLY A 130 5.55 8.93 -22.47
N HIS A 131 5.11 7.82 -23.06
CA HIS A 131 3.71 7.40 -23.03
C HIS A 131 3.26 7.10 -21.60
N LEU A 132 4.08 6.38 -20.82
CA LEU A 132 3.82 6.09 -19.42
C LEU A 132 3.76 7.36 -18.55
N GLU A 133 4.64 8.33 -18.79
CA GLU A 133 4.63 9.63 -18.10
C GLU A 133 3.31 10.39 -18.34
N ASN A 134 2.78 10.30 -19.55
CA ASN A 134 1.48 10.84 -19.93
C ASN A 134 0.29 9.96 -19.51
N GLY A 135 0.53 8.86 -18.80
CA GLY A 135 -0.47 7.91 -18.31
C GLY A 135 -1.02 6.95 -19.37
N ALA A 136 -0.47 6.97 -20.58
CA ALA A 136 -0.80 6.04 -21.65
C ALA A 136 0.02 4.75 -21.54
N ASN A 137 -0.47 3.66 -22.13
CA ASN A 137 0.29 2.42 -22.20
C ASN A 137 1.49 2.57 -23.13
N ALA A 138 2.63 2.00 -22.74
CA ALA A 138 3.81 1.88 -23.60
C ALA A 138 3.52 1.14 -24.92
N SER A 139 2.47 0.31 -24.99
CA SER A 139 2.15 -0.51 -26.16
C SER A 139 1.34 0.20 -27.24
N ASP A 140 0.65 1.30 -26.92
CA ASP A 140 -0.44 1.79 -27.77
C ASP A 140 0.05 2.81 -28.79
N LEU A 141 0.31 2.32 -30.01
CA LEU A 141 0.47 3.13 -31.23
C LEU A 141 -0.83 3.24 -32.03
N THR A 142 -1.93 2.61 -31.56
CA THR A 142 -3.23 2.52 -32.24
C THR A 142 -4.28 3.43 -31.63
N ILE A 143 -5.25 3.87 -32.45
CA ILE A 143 -6.42 4.63 -32.01
C ILE A 143 -7.40 3.66 -31.35
N ASP A 144 -7.06 3.21 -30.15
CA ASP A 144 -7.95 2.39 -29.36
C ASP A 144 -8.96 3.31 -28.64
N GLY A 145 -10.21 2.85 -28.48
CA GLY A 145 -11.32 3.65 -27.93
C GLY A 145 -11.17 4.11 -26.47
N HIS A 146 -10.02 3.87 -25.84
CA HIS A 146 -9.68 4.25 -24.48
C HIS A 146 -8.49 5.20 -24.45
N LYS A 147 -8.59 6.28 -23.66
CA LYS A 147 -7.53 7.31 -23.55
C LYS A 147 -6.29 6.79 -22.81
N PHE A 148 -6.51 5.92 -21.83
CA PHE A 148 -5.49 5.27 -21.04
C PHE A 148 -5.74 3.78 -21.11
N GLY A 149 -4.67 2.99 -20.97
CA GLY A 149 -4.71 1.54 -21.07
C GLY A 149 -5.84 0.85 -20.32
N LEU A 150 -6.26 -0.30 -20.85
CA LEU A 150 -7.22 -1.15 -20.15
C LEU A 150 -6.58 -1.78 -18.90
N PRO A 151 -7.32 -1.85 -17.77
CA PRO A 151 -6.86 -2.55 -16.59
C PRO A 151 -6.83 -4.06 -16.82
N GLU A 152 -5.93 -4.75 -16.12
CA GLU A 152 -5.87 -6.21 -16.15
C GLU A 152 -7.14 -6.84 -15.55
N LEU A 153 -7.71 -7.80 -16.28
CA LEU A 153 -8.87 -8.57 -15.86
C LEU A 153 -8.45 -10.00 -15.46
N PRO A 154 -9.00 -10.57 -14.38
CA PRO A 154 -10.08 -10.06 -13.54
C PRO A 154 -9.62 -9.01 -12.53
N ILE A 155 -10.42 -7.94 -12.38
CA ILE A 155 -10.16 -6.87 -11.41
C ILE A 155 -10.11 -7.49 -9.99
N PRO A 156 -9.11 -7.14 -9.16
CA PRO A 156 -9.02 -7.66 -7.80
C PRO A 156 -10.25 -7.27 -6.96
N SER A 157 -10.67 -8.18 -6.07
CA SER A 157 -11.90 -8.00 -5.26
C SER A 157 -11.94 -6.70 -4.47
N ASN A 158 -10.78 -6.21 -3.99
CA ASN A 158 -10.68 -5.01 -3.16
C ASN A 158 -10.99 -3.71 -3.91
N ASN A 159 -10.97 -3.71 -5.25
CA ASN A 159 -11.29 -2.54 -6.06
C ASN A 159 -12.81 -2.34 -6.23
N ASN A 160 -13.62 -3.33 -5.83
CA ASN A 160 -15.07 -3.20 -5.85
C ASN A 160 -15.55 -2.32 -4.68
N LEU A 161 -16.35 -1.29 -4.96
CA LEU A 161 -16.92 -0.39 -3.94
C LEU A 161 -17.61 -1.12 -2.78
N LYS A 162 -18.31 -2.22 -3.06
CA LYS A 162 -19.04 -3.00 -2.05
C LYS A 162 -18.10 -3.90 -1.22
N TYR A 163 -17.00 -4.34 -1.80
CA TYR A 163 -16.03 -5.27 -1.21
C TYR A 163 -14.64 -4.64 -1.04
N ARG A 164 -14.61 -3.33 -0.73
CA ARG A 164 -13.38 -2.54 -0.60
C ARG A 164 -12.45 -3.04 0.51
N TYR A 165 -13.03 -3.51 1.61
CA TYR A 165 -12.31 -3.93 2.80
C TYR A 165 -12.36 -5.45 2.95
N ASP A 166 -11.40 -5.99 3.68
CA ASP A 166 -11.36 -7.40 4.03
C ASP A 166 -12.71 -7.88 4.65
N PRO A 167 -13.20 -9.09 4.29
CA PRO A 167 -14.47 -9.62 4.78
C PRO A 167 -14.54 -9.72 6.31
N VAL A 168 -13.43 -9.99 7.00
CA VAL A 168 -13.39 -10.05 8.47
C VAL A 168 -13.52 -8.65 9.05
N VAL A 169 -12.76 -7.68 8.54
CA VAL A 169 -12.85 -6.28 8.98
C VAL A 169 -14.25 -5.73 8.76
N SER A 170 -14.82 -5.94 7.57
CA SER A 170 -16.20 -5.51 7.28
C SER A 170 -17.23 -6.22 8.17
N GLN A 171 -17.07 -7.51 8.46
CA GLN A 171 -17.95 -8.23 9.37
C GLN A 171 -17.87 -7.71 10.82
N VAL A 172 -16.68 -7.47 11.35
CA VAL A 172 -16.52 -6.91 12.71
C VAL A 172 -17.09 -5.50 12.80
N THR A 173 -16.81 -4.63 11.82
CA THR A 173 -17.37 -3.26 11.81
C THR A 173 -18.90 -3.27 11.85
N ASN A 174 -19.54 -4.12 11.05
CA ASN A 174 -21.00 -4.23 11.01
C ASN A 174 -21.60 -4.76 12.32
N MET A 175 -20.90 -5.65 13.05
CA MET A 175 -21.40 -6.18 14.33
C MET A 175 -21.10 -5.28 15.52
N MET A 176 -20.08 -4.44 15.43
CA MET A 176 -19.81 -3.37 16.38
C MET A 176 -20.76 -2.18 16.19
N MET A 177 -21.33 -2.00 14.99
CA MET A 177 -22.23 -0.90 14.67
C MET A 177 -23.55 -0.98 15.46
N GLN A 178 -23.89 0.13 16.10
CA GLN A 178 -25.17 0.32 16.80
C GLN A 178 -25.95 1.47 16.17
N HIS A 179 -27.29 1.39 16.18
CA HIS A 179 -28.19 2.43 15.67
C HIS A 179 -27.89 2.92 14.25
N GLY A 180 -27.34 2.07 13.38
CA GLY A 180 -26.96 2.44 12.02
C GLY A 180 -25.76 3.38 11.89
N LYS A 181 -25.04 3.67 12.99
CA LYS A 181 -23.88 4.59 13.02
C LYS A 181 -22.61 3.93 12.48
N LYS A 182 -22.56 3.70 11.16
CA LYS A 182 -21.44 3.00 10.48
C LYS A 182 -20.12 3.76 10.58
N SER A 183 -20.14 5.09 10.45
CA SER A 183 -18.94 5.93 10.54
C SER A 183 -18.23 5.80 11.89
N VAL A 184 -18.99 5.70 12.99
CA VAL A 184 -18.45 5.49 14.34
C VAL A 184 -17.83 4.10 14.45
N ALA A 185 -18.48 3.07 13.91
CA ALA A 185 -17.92 1.71 13.92
C ALA A 185 -16.64 1.61 13.07
N GLN A 186 -16.59 2.27 11.91
CA GLN A 186 -15.39 2.33 11.07
C GLN A 186 -14.24 3.04 11.80
N ARG A 187 -14.52 4.14 12.50
CA ARG A 187 -13.53 4.85 13.33
C ARG A 187 -13.02 3.98 14.49
N ASN A 188 -13.90 3.26 15.17
CA ASN A 188 -13.48 2.34 16.22
C ASN A 188 -12.61 1.20 15.66
N MET A 189 -12.93 0.69 14.47
CA MET A 189 -12.12 -0.32 13.79
C MET A 189 -10.73 0.21 13.43
N SER A 190 -10.61 1.45 12.91
CA SER A 190 -9.30 2.04 12.67
C SER A 190 -8.49 2.18 13.96
N PHE A 191 -9.12 2.53 15.09
CA PHE A 191 -8.43 2.56 16.38
C PHE A 191 -8.00 1.17 16.86
N ILE A 192 -8.82 0.13 16.66
CA ILE A 192 -8.46 -1.26 16.97
C ILE A 192 -7.21 -1.67 16.19
N LEU A 193 -7.21 -1.47 14.87
CA LEU A 193 -6.08 -1.85 14.01
C LEU A 193 -4.81 -1.06 14.35
N ASN A 194 -4.94 0.23 14.63
CA ASN A 194 -3.80 1.05 15.07
C ASN A 194 -3.22 0.56 16.39
N HIS A 195 -4.07 0.19 17.35
CA HIS A 195 -3.60 -0.36 18.63
C HIS A 195 -2.88 -1.70 18.45
N LEU A 196 -3.39 -2.58 17.59
CA LEU A 196 -2.70 -3.85 17.27
C LEU A 196 -1.36 -3.61 16.59
N ARG A 197 -1.24 -2.55 15.78
CA ARG A 197 0.00 -2.18 15.09
C ARG A 197 1.09 -1.68 16.04
N THR A 198 0.71 -0.97 17.11
CA THR A 198 1.64 -0.42 18.09
C THR A 198 1.91 -1.35 19.27
N ALA A 199 1.12 -2.41 19.43
CA ALA A 199 1.30 -3.39 20.50
C ALA A 199 2.57 -4.23 20.26
N SER A 200 3.17 -4.70 21.35
CA SER A 200 4.27 -5.66 21.26
C SER A 200 3.83 -6.96 20.60
N PRO A 201 4.77 -7.71 19.96
CA PRO A 201 4.47 -9.03 19.43
C PRO A 201 3.89 -9.95 20.53
N PRO A 202 2.76 -10.64 20.26
CA PRO A 202 2.14 -11.52 21.25
C PRO A 202 2.97 -12.78 21.46
N THR A 203 2.92 -13.34 22.67
CA THR A 203 3.53 -14.64 23.01
C THR A 203 2.46 -15.72 23.04
N PRO A 204 2.31 -16.55 21.97
CA PRO A 204 1.26 -17.55 21.91
C PRO A 204 1.50 -18.67 22.93
N ASN A 205 0.42 -19.11 23.58
CA ASN A 205 0.47 -20.23 24.52
C ASN A 205 0.43 -21.57 23.77
N PRO A 206 1.41 -22.48 23.94
CA PRO A 206 1.42 -23.78 23.26
C PRO A 206 0.21 -24.66 23.59
N ALA A 207 -0.40 -24.50 24.78
CA ALA A 207 -1.61 -25.25 25.16
C ALA A 207 -2.86 -24.86 24.36
N LYS A 208 -2.87 -23.65 23.76
CA LYS A 208 -3.97 -23.12 22.95
C LYS A 208 -3.43 -22.71 21.58
N PRO A 209 -3.12 -23.69 20.71
CA PRO A 209 -2.54 -23.40 19.40
C PRO A 209 -3.51 -22.58 18.55
N LEU A 210 -2.92 -21.66 17.78
CA LEU A 210 -3.64 -20.89 16.76
C LEU A 210 -3.96 -21.77 15.55
N LEU A 211 -4.64 -21.19 14.55
CA LEU A 211 -4.91 -21.86 13.29
C LEU A 211 -3.59 -22.33 12.63
N PRO A 212 -3.53 -23.54 12.01
CA PRO A 212 -2.35 -23.95 11.26
C PRO A 212 -2.10 -23.03 10.06
N GLY A 213 -0.83 -22.78 9.74
CA GLY A 213 -0.43 -21.88 8.65
C GLY A 213 -0.44 -20.39 9.02
N THR A 214 -0.67 -20.04 10.29
CA THR A 214 -0.47 -18.66 10.74
C THR A 214 1.01 -18.26 10.68
N PRO A 215 1.32 -17.02 10.25
CA PRO A 215 2.70 -16.54 10.28
C PRO A 215 3.22 -16.43 11.72
N PRO A 216 4.55 -16.34 11.91
CA PRO A 216 5.14 -16.18 13.22
C PRO A 216 4.62 -14.91 13.93
N PRO A 217 4.61 -14.89 15.27
CA PRO A 217 4.03 -13.80 16.06
C PRO A 217 4.68 -12.43 15.79
N SER A 218 5.93 -12.39 15.34
CA SER A 218 6.66 -11.18 14.96
C SER A 218 6.02 -10.41 13.80
N HIS A 219 5.34 -11.10 12.87
CA HIS A 219 4.71 -10.46 11.70
C HIS A 219 3.33 -9.87 12.01
N LEU A 220 2.73 -10.21 13.15
CA LEU A 220 1.35 -9.84 13.46
C LEU A 220 1.17 -8.32 13.69
N PRO A 221 2.05 -7.60 14.43
CA PRO A 221 1.90 -6.15 14.59
C PRO A 221 2.00 -5.38 13.27
N LEU A 222 2.89 -5.79 12.36
CA LEU A 222 3.04 -5.16 11.05
C LEU A 222 1.80 -5.34 10.17
N ASN A 223 1.12 -6.48 10.31
CA ASN A 223 -0.09 -6.84 9.56
C ASN A 223 -1.32 -6.93 10.47
N PRO A 224 -1.90 -5.79 10.93
CA PRO A 224 -2.97 -5.79 11.93
C PRO A 224 -4.29 -6.41 11.44
N VAL A 225 -4.54 -6.39 10.12
CA VAL A 225 -5.68 -7.11 9.53
C VAL A 225 -5.51 -8.61 9.72
N LEU A 226 -4.32 -9.12 9.40
CA LEU A 226 -4.00 -10.53 9.60
C LEU A 226 -4.06 -10.90 11.08
N TYR A 227 -3.49 -10.09 11.97
CA TYR A 227 -3.59 -10.27 13.43
C TYR A 227 -5.04 -10.41 13.90
N LEU A 228 -5.94 -9.54 13.44
CA LEU A 228 -7.36 -9.63 13.75
C LEU A 228 -7.99 -10.92 13.18
N THR A 229 -7.63 -11.30 11.95
CA THR A 229 -8.16 -12.53 11.33
C THR A 229 -7.70 -13.81 12.04
N THR A 230 -6.42 -13.91 12.41
CA THR A 230 -5.86 -15.09 13.07
C THR A 230 -6.49 -15.30 14.44
N ALA A 231 -6.71 -14.23 15.20
CA ALA A 231 -7.40 -14.26 16.49
C ALA A 231 -8.85 -14.77 16.36
N ILE A 232 -9.61 -14.20 15.43
CA ILE A 232 -11.03 -14.55 15.23
C ILE A 232 -11.17 -15.99 14.73
N ASP A 233 -10.39 -16.40 13.74
CA ASP A 233 -10.49 -17.74 13.15
C ASP A 233 -10.02 -18.84 14.10
N SER A 234 -9.06 -18.56 15.00
CA SER A 234 -8.63 -19.50 16.05
C SER A 234 -9.73 -19.77 17.07
N ILE A 235 -10.47 -18.73 17.49
CA ILE A 235 -11.61 -18.87 18.40
C ILE A 235 -12.81 -19.54 17.72
N ALA A 236 -12.98 -19.32 16.42
CA ALA A 236 -14.22 -19.62 15.72
C ALA A 236 -14.66 -21.09 15.91
N PRO A 237 -15.84 -21.35 16.51
CA PRO A 237 -16.27 -22.72 16.76
C PRO A 237 -16.65 -23.40 15.43
N LEU A 238 -16.27 -24.67 15.28
CA LEU A 238 -16.56 -25.44 14.05
C LEU A 238 -18.04 -25.81 13.91
N LEU A 239 -18.72 -25.96 15.04
CA LEU A 239 -20.11 -26.37 15.13
C LEU A 239 -20.90 -25.47 16.09
N ARG A 240 -22.22 -25.48 15.94
CA ARG A 240 -23.16 -25.00 16.96
C ARG A 240 -24.07 -26.14 17.38
N ILE A 241 -24.71 -25.98 18.52
CA ILE A 241 -25.73 -26.92 18.99
C ILE A 241 -27.11 -26.38 18.65
N ARG A 242 -27.89 -27.16 17.92
CA ARG A 242 -29.31 -26.93 17.68
C ARG A 242 -30.10 -27.73 18.71
N SER A 243 -30.94 -27.06 19.49
CA SER A 243 -31.90 -27.73 20.37
C SER A 243 -33.15 -28.11 19.57
N GLN A 244 -33.46 -29.40 19.51
CA GLN A 244 -34.65 -29.95 18.88
C GLN A 244 -35.65 -30.35 19.96
N LYS A 245 -36.72 -29.56 20.12
CA LYS A 245 -37.76 -29.80 21.14
C LYS A 245 -38.50 -31.11 20.88
N GLY A 246 -38.80 -31.87 21.94
CA GLY A 246 -39.58 -33.11 21.89
C GLY A 246 -38.85 -34.33 21.31
N ALA A 247 -37.60 -34.19 20.89
CA ALA A 247 -36.84 -35.28 20.24
C ALA A 247 -36.16 -36.24 21.22
N ALA A 248 -36.01 -35.86 22.49
CA ALA A 248 -35.38 -36.71 23.52
C ALA A 248 -36.39 -37.57 24.30
N GLY A 249 -37.68 -37.53 23.96
CA GLY A 249 -38.76 -38.10 24.75
C GLY A 249 -39.23 -37.17 25.88
N GLY A 250 -40.42 -37.41 26.44
CA GLY A 250 -40.94 -36.68 27.61
C GLY A 250 -41.00 -35.14 27.47
N GLY A 251 -41.06 -34.60 26.26
CA GLY A 251 -41.01 -33.16 25.99
C GLY A 251 -39.62 -32.51 26.05
N ALA A 252 -38.58 -33.26 26.46
CA ALA A 252 -37.21 -32.76 26.55
C ALA A 252 -36.61 -32.47 25.17
N SER A 253 -35.72 -31.48 25.11
CA SER A 253 -35.05 -31.10 23.87
C SER A 253 -33.76 -31.90 23.63
N LEU A 254 -33.61 -32.46 22.43
CA LEU A 254 -32.40 -33.15 22.01
C LEU A 254 -31.38 -32.14 21.47
N GLN A 255 -30.15 -32.18 21.99
CA GLN A 255 -29.05 -31.36 21.47
C GLN A 255 -28.47 -32.02 20.23
N ILE A 256 -28.47 -31.32 19.10
CA ILE A 256 -27.96 -31.84 17.83
C ILE A 256 -26.82 -30.91 17.35
N PRO A 257 -25.58 -31.41 17.22
CA PRO A 257 -24.48 -30.61 16.68
C PRO A 257 -24.68 -30.37 15.18
N VAL A 258 -24.43 -29.14 14.72
CA VAL A 258 -24.56 -28.72 13.32
C VAL A 258 -23.31 -27.95 12.90
N PRO A 259 -22.66 -28.31 11.77
CA PRO A 259 -21.48 -27.59 11.29
C PRO A 259 -21.83 -26.15 10.89
N LEU A 260 -20.86 -25.24 11.04
CA LEU A 260 -21.01 -23.84 10.73
C LEU A 260 -20.18 -23.42 9.50
N GLY A 261 -20.77 -22.64 8.61
CA GLY A 261 -20.02 -21.99 7.52
C GLY A 261 -19.09 -20.88 8.02
N VAL A 262 -18.04 -20.54 7.27
CA VAL A 262 -16.98 -19.57 7.68
C VAL A 262 -17.54 -18.27 8.26
N ARG A 263 -18.48 -17.63 7.57
CA ARG A 263 -19.12 -16.37 8.02
C ARG A 263 -19.86 -16.54 9.35
N GLN A 264 -20.51 -17.69 9.57
CA GLN A 264 -21.23 -17.99 10.81
C GLN A 264 -20.26 -18.28 11.97
N ARG A 265 -19.16 -18.99 11.69
CA ARG A 265 -18.08 -19.25 12.67
C ARG A 265 -17.49 -17.94 13.18
N ARG A 266 -17.08 -17.06 12.26
CA ARG A 266 -16.54 -15.73 12.58
C ARG A 266 -17.56 -14.88 13.35
N ARG A 267 -18.84 -14.90 12.96
CA ARG A 267 -19.92 -14.19 13.68
C ARG A 267 -20.00 -14.59 15.15
N GLN A 268 -19.93 -15.88 15.45
CA GLN A 268 -20.01 -16.37 16.82
C GLN A 268 -18.79 -15.96 17.65
N ALA A 269 -17.58 -16.07 17.09
CA ALA A 269 -16.34 -15.64 17.74
C ALA A 269 -16.37 -14.15 18.05
N ILE A 270 -16.70 -13.30 17.07
CA ILE A 270 -16.72 -11.85 17.24
C ILE A 270 -17.79 -11.46 18.27
N LYS A 271 -18.96 -12.12 18.29
CA LYS A 271 -19.96 -11.90 19.34
C LYS A 271 -19.36 -12.14 20.74
N TRP A 272 -18.65 -13.25 20.94
CA TRP A 272 -18.01 -13.54 22.22
C TRP A 272 -16.92 -12.53 22.60
N ILE A 273 -16.14 -12.06 21.62
CA ILE A 273 -15.12 -11.03 21.83
C ILE A 273 -15.77 -9.69 22.19
N LEU A 274 -16.84 -9.28 21.50
CA LEU A 274 -17.61 -8.07 21.82
C LEU A 274 -18.22 -8.14 23.23
N ASP A 275 -18.77 -9.30 23.60
CA ASP A 275 -19.32 -9.54 24.94
C ASP A 275 -18.24 -9.53 26.03
N SER A 276 -17.00 -9.95 25.70
CA SER A 276 -15.85 -9.91 26.62
C SER A 276 -15.32 -8.48 26.76
N ALA A 277 -15.12 -7.79 25.63
CA ALA A 277 -14.62 -6.43 25.56
C ALA A 277 -15.55 -5.41 26.22
N SER A 278 -16.88 -5.60 26.13
CA SER A 278 -17.85 -4.72 26.78
C SER A 278 -17.83 -4.81 28.30
N LYS A 279 -17.51 -5.99 28.85
CA LYS A 279 -17.41 -6.25 30.30
C LYS A 279 -16.10 -5.80 30.93
N LYS A 280 -15.04 -5.58 30.12
CA LYS A 280 -13.76 -5.08 30.62
C LYS A 280 -13.89 -3.66 31.15
N GLN A 281 -13.21 -3.36 32.24
CA GLN A 281 -13.07 -2.00 32.74
C GLN A 281 -12.20 -1.15 31.80
N SER A 282 -12.54 0.12 31.65
CA SER A 282 -11.76 1.08 30.88
C SER A 282 -10.57 1.60 31.70
N ARG A 283 -9.36 1.56 31.14
CA ARG A 283 -8.14 2.08 31.81
C ARG A 283 -7.88 3.57 31.58
N SER A 284 -8.51 4.15 30.55
CA SER A 284 -8.27 5.53 30.12
C SER A 284 -9.60 6.25 29.88
N SER A 285 -9.52 7.54 29.62
CA SER A 285 -10.62 8.42 29.27
C SER A 285 -10.43 8.91 27.84
N GLY A 286 -11.50 8.94 27.05
CA GLY A 286 -11.47 9.56 25.72
C GLY A 286 -12.22 8.81 24.62
N ARG A 287 -12.02 9.30 23.39
CA ARG A 287 -12.60 8.69 22.18
C ARG A 287 -11.73 7.49 21.81
N GLY A 288 -12.30 6.29 21.88
CA GLY A 288 -11.58 5.04 21.55
C GLY A 288 -11.48 4.02 22.69
N MET A 289 -12.07 4.30 23.87
CA MET A 289 -11.99 3.36 25.00
C MET A 289 -12.53 1.97 24.71
N PHE A 290 -13.60 1.89 23.93
CA PHE A 290 -14.13 0.62 23.48
C PHE A 290 -13.16 -0.11 22.54
N ALA A 291 -12.56 0.63 21.61
CA ALA A 291 -11.60 0.09 20.64
C ALA A 291 -10.35 -0.48 21.33
N GLN A 292 -9.83 0.21 22.35
CA GLN A 292 -8.70 -0.27 23.13
C GLN A 292 -9.04 -1.58 23.87
N ARG A 293 -10.17 -1.64 24.59
CA ARG A 293 -10.62 -2.87 25.28
C ARG A 293 -10.78 -4.05 24.33
N PHE A 294 -11.30 -3.78 23.12
CA PHE A 294 -11.44 -4.79 22.09
C PHE A 294 -10.08 -5.26 21.56
N ALA A 295 -9.16 -4.35 21.28
CA ALA A 295 -7.81 -4.69 20.81
C ALA A 295 -7.02 -5.49 21.86
N GLU A 296 -7.10 -5.11 23.13
CA GLU A 296 -6.52 -5.88 24.23
C GLU A 296 -7.12 -7.28 24.36
N GLU A 297 -8.40 -7.46 24.02
CA GLU A 297 -9.01 -8.79 23.97
C GLU A 297 -8.51 -9.60 22.77
N ILE A 298 -8.23 -8.98 21.63
CA ILE A 298 -7.58 -9.68 20.51
C ILE A 298 -6.17 -10.15 20.88
N ILE A 299 -5.39 -9.31 21.58
CA ILE A 299 -4.06 -9.69 22.07
C ILE A 299 -4.17 -10.86 23.07
N SER A 300 -5.08 -10.77 24.05
CA SER A 300 -5.28 -11.83 25.05
C SER A 300 -5.75 -13.16 24.43
N VAL A 301 -6.48 -13.10 23.31
CA VAL A 301 -6.88 -14.28 22.53
C VAL A 301 -5.67 -14.97 21.93
N VAL A 302 -4.80 -14.22 21.25
CA VAL A 302 -3.63 -14.78 20.55
C VAL A 302 -2.61 -15.34 21.55
N GLU A 303 -2.47 -14.71 22.71
CA GLU A 303 -1.69 -15.23 23.83
C GLU A 303 -2.35 -16.42 24.55
N GLY A 304 -3.61 -16.77 24.22
CA GLY A 304 -4.33 -17.87 24.87
C GLY A 304 -4.83 -17.56 26.29
N LYS A 305 -4.81 -16.30 26.74
CA LYS A 305 -5.25 -15.86 28.07
C LYS A 305 -6.73 -15.50 28.16
N SER A 306 -7.40 -15.29 27.01
CA SER A 306 -8.82 -14.92 26.98
C SER A 306 -9.75 -16.04 27.49
N SER A 307 -10.80 -15.64 28.22
CA SER A 307 -11.93 -16.49 28.64
C SER A 307 -12.78 -16.99 27.45
N VAL A 308 -12.64 -16.38 26.27
CA VAL A 308 -13.37 -16.79 25.07
C VAL A 308 -12.96 -18.20 24.60
N TRP A 309 -11.74 -18.63 24.91
CA TRP A 309 -11.28 -20.00 24.67
C TRP A 309 -12.11 -21.04 25.44
N GLU A 310 -12.53 -20.72 26.66
CA GLU A 310 -13.37 -21.62 27.47
C GLU A 310 -14.76 -21.77 26.86
N LYS A 311 -15.33 -20.68 26.34
CA LYS A 311 -16.62 -20.71 25.62
C LYS A 311 -16.55 -21.59 24.38
N ARG A 312 -15.48 -21.47 23.59
CA ARG A 312 -15.22 -22.35 22.42
C ARG A 312 -15.15 -23.81 22.85
N ASN A 313 -14.35 -24.11 23.89
CA ASN A 313 -14.16 -25.47 24.37
C ASN A 313 -15.44 -26.07 24.95
N LEU A 314 -16.27 -25.29 25.63
CA LEU A 314 -17.57 -25.73 26.13
C LEU A 314 -18.48 -26.16 24.98
N VAL A 315 -18.57 -25.36 23.91
CA VAL A 315 -19.36 -25.71 22.70
C VAL A 315 -18.84 -26.98 22.03
N HIS A 316 -17.52 -27.17 21.97
CA HIS A 316 -16.93 -28.39 21.38
C HIS A 316 -17.17 -29.61 22.27
N LYS A 317 -16.97 -29.51 23.59
CA LYS A 317 -17.24 -30.60 24.55
C LYS A 317 -18.69 -31.05 24.49
N THR A 318 -19.62 -30.10 24.50
CA THR A 318 -21.06 -30.38 24.38
C THR A 318 -21.41 -30.99 23.02
N GLY A 319 -20.79 -30.53 21.93
CA GLY A 319 -20.92 -31.12 20.60
C GLY A 319 -20.41 -32.57 20.53
N THR A 320 -19.25 -32.86 21.13
CA THR A 320 -18.68 -34.21 21.18
C THR A 320 -19.54 -35.16 22.01
N SER A 321 -20.06 -34.70 23.15
CA SER A 321 -21.00 -35.49 23.97
C SER A 321 -22.29 -35.83 23.20
N ALA A 322 -22.85 -34.84 22.50
CA ALA A 322 -24.10 -34.99 21.74
C ALA A 322 -23.93 -35.64 20.34
N ARG A 323 -22.77 -36.22 20.01
CA ARG A 323 -22.48 -36.76 18.66
C ARG A 323 -23.46 -37.85 18.22
N ALA A 324 -23.93 -38.69 19.15
CA ALA A 324 -24.87 -39.78 18.86
C ALA A 324 -26.24 -39.27 18.37
N ASN A 325 -26.61 -38.04 18.72
CA ASN A 325 -27.92 -37.47 18.38
C ASN A 325 -28.05 -37.13 16.89
N LEU A 326 -26.96 -37.18 16.11
CA LEU A 326 -26.98 -36.95 14.67
C LEU A 326 -27.87 -37.95 13.92
N THR A 327 -27.98 -39.20 14.40
CA THR A 327 -28.80 -40.24 13.76
C THR A 327 -30.31 -39.98 13.91
N PHE A 328 -30.73 -38.98 14.68
CA PHE A 328 -32.14 -38.64 14.89
C PHE A 328 -32.90 -38.45 13.57
N TYR A 329 -32.31 -37.74 12.59
CA TYR A 329 -32.96 -37.51 11.30
C TYR A 329 -33.12 -38.78 10.46
N SER A 330 -32.23 -39.76 10.62
CA SER A 330 -32.34 -41.05 9.94
C SER A 330 -33.47 -41.91 10.51
N LYS A 331 -33.70 -41.85 11.82
CA LYS A 331 -34.75 -42.64 12.49
C LYS A 331 -36.17 -42.21 12.14
N ARG A 332 -36.36 -40.96 11.71
CA ARG A 332 -37.69 -40.41 11.36
C ARG A 332 -38.13 -40.72 9.91
N LYS A 333 -37.19 -41.10 9.04
CA LYS A 333 -37.49 -41.45 7.64
C LYS A 333 -37.87 -42.91 7.44
N ARG A 334 -37.67 -43.76 8.46
CA ARG A 334 -38.21 -45.11 8.54
C ARG A 334 -39.51 -45.05 9.32
#